data_AF-A0A4Y7Q6T4-F1
#
_entry.id   AF-A0A4Y7Q6T4-F1
#
_cell.length_a   1.000
_cell.length_b   1.000
_cell.length_c   1.000
_cell.angle_alpha   90.00
_cell.angle_beta   90.00
_cell.angle_gamma   90.00
#
_symmetry.space_group_name_H-M   'P 1'
#
loop_
_entity.id
_entity.type
_entity.pdbx_description
1 polymer ?
#
loop_
_entity_poly.entity_id
_entity_poly.type
_entity_poly.pdbx_seq_one_letter_code
_entity_poly.pdbx_strand_id
1 'polypeptide(L)'
;MNKEQTTATDEIKVAVNWFFFDRSLPKSRPRVIELPRSLFDAPSQYCQPAFASELLRRHSCQADENSIEFWKPREPLLPTTCNGDPGWIETINDEKFGQLFENIPFPSPLATAIEIETLNKDLVHLIVSAENAFKVGAVEDEVQKTSKRPLSGAGSDTQDSKPARSSIETDPTSDWLIGLHQALWNKRELRDSIYFEKEITFSDFLALEECLKQIPSRDAPPDKGWYVRDIKLAMLDSILPAVPTVEIHGGGGKDEDNKGGDDGDGTDSDSEDDEGDDRDNVESDDRDNVEGDDQDDQGDIHDNEDDGQDDDIRSLFPVRVRYINLSSLKLKSTTDRCPSPIFIRDEYTIMTRVLNNGPPGKAGSAIVTGQPGKTTYLYERLIDRLLDGMPTYFQTEEGVVFFISDAVTSVKTRTLHRAGDNVVALVDADLLFTRPQHVLLTSVDIQIIVASSPKGKGKWSWLDQLGSRRGMIYAMDLWSYQEFMSCLRSVFEV
;
A
#
# COMPACT_ATOMS: atom_id res chain seq x y z
N MET A 1 15.87 -23.24 -29.57
CA MET A 1 16.49 -21.92 -29.32
C MET A 1 15.79 -21.35 -28.11
N ASN A 2 16.42 -21.55 -26.96
CA ASN A 2 15.85 -21.30 -25.64
C ASN A 2 15.91 -19.80 -25.35
N LYS A 3 14.81 -19.22 -24.87
CA LYS A 3 14.79 -17.89 -24.27
C LYS A 3 15.01 -18.09 -22.78
N GLU A 4 16.22 -17.78 -22.31
CA GLU A 4 16.54 -17.64 -20.89
C GLU A 4 15.65 -16.57 -20.29
N GLN A 5 14.96 -16.87 -19.19
CA GLN A 5 14.24 -15.88 -18.40
C GLN A 5 15.02 -15.69 -17.11
N THR A 6 15.75 -14.57 -17.07
CA THR A 6 16.51 -14.06 -15.93
C THR A 6 15.55 -13.77 -14.78
N THR A 7 15.96 -14.15 -13.59
CA THR A 7 15.13 -14.05 -12.40
C THR A 7 15.35 -12.70 -11.77
N ALA A 8 14.26 -11.96 -11.66
CA ALA A 8 14.27 -10.59 -11.21
C ALA A 8 14.60 -10.59 -9.73
N THR A 9 15.87 -10.45 -9.39
CA THR A 9 16.28 -9.80 -8.14
C THR A 9 15.42 -8.57 -7.96
N ASP A 10 14.85 -8.39 -6.75
CA ASP A 10 14.11 -7.19 -6.37
C ASP A 10 15.02 -5.97 -6.56
N GLU A 11 14.91 -5.40 -7.75
CA GLU A 11 15.79 -4.36 -8.20
C GLU A 11 15.41 -3.11 -7.43
N ILE A 12 16.35 -2.61 -6.62
CA ILE A 12 16.16 -1.40 -5.82
C ILE A 12 15.67 -0.30 -6.75
N LYS A 13 14.54 0.34 -6.43
CA LYS A 13 13.98 1.44 -7.23
C LYS A 13 14.23 2.79 -6.59
N VAL A 14 14.42 3.80 -7.42
CA VAL A 14 14.58 5.21 -7.05
C VAL A 14 13.40 5.99 -7.62
N ALA A 15 12.67 6.70 -6.77
CA ALA A 15 11.57 7.57 -7.17
C ALA A 15 12.11 8.95 -7.58
N VAL A 16 11.91 9.37 -8.83
CA VAL A 16 12.34 10.68 -9.33
C VAL A 16 11.12 11.54 -9.63
N ASN A 17 11.06 12.75 -9.05
CA ASN A 17 10.05 13.73 -9.45
C ASN A 17 10.48 14.40 -10.76
N TRP A 18 9.65 14.29 -11.78
CA TRP A 18 9.90 14.83 -13.10
C TRP A 18 8.73 15.66 -13.63
N PHE A 19 8.99 16.50 -14.62
CA PHE A 19 7.98 17.32 -15.29
C PHE A 19 8.17 17.31 -16.79
N PHE A 20 7.10 17.06 -17.55
CA PHE A 20 7.14 17.14 -19.00
C PHE A 20 6.93 18.59 -19.48
N PHE A 21 7.90 19.11 -20.22
CA PHE A 21 7.83 20.43 -20.85
C PHE A 21 7.46 20.29 -22.33
N ASP A 22 6.21 20.64 -22.67
CA ASP A 22 5.71 20.67 -24.03
C ASP A 22 4.80 21.90 -24.22
N ARG A 23 5.06 22.68 -25.28
CA ARG A 23 4.30 23.88 -25.66
C ARG A 23 2.81 23.59 -25.90
N SER A 24 2.48 22.37 -26.33
CA SER A 24 1.13 21.88 -26.59
C SER A 24 0.41 21.39 -25.33
N LEU A 25 1.11 21.36 -24.19
CA LEU A 25 0.63 20.90 -22.89
C LEU A 25 1.03 21.87 -21.75
N PRO A 26 0.52 23.12 -21.77
CA PRO A 26 0.91 24.18 -20.81
C PRO A 26 0.46 23.94 -19.36
N LYS A 27 -0.07 22.76 -19.04
CA LYS A 27 -0.64 22.41 -17.72
C LYS A 27 -0.21 21.03 -17.24
N SER A 28 1.03 20.62 -17.52
CA SER A 28 1.60 19.45 -16.85
C SER A 28 1.78 19.76 -15.36
N ARG A 29 1.76 18.71 -14.53
CA ARG A 29 2.11 18.79 -13.10
C ARG A 29 3.31 17.89 -12.88
N PRO A 30 4.18 18.18 -11.90
CA PRO A 30 5.24 17.25 -11.53
C PRO A 30 4.66 15.86 -11.22
N ARG A 31 5.35 14.83 -11.69
CA ARG A 31 4.99 13.42 -11.56
C ARG A 31 6.15 12.66 -10.94
N VAL A 32 5.85 11.50 -10.36
CA VAL A 32 6.86 10.56 -9.87
C VAL A 32 7.03 9.47 -10.92
N ILE A 33 8.27 9.12 -11.24
CA ILE A 33 8.62 7.89 -11.94
C ILE A 33 9.53 7.05 -11.04
N GLU A 34 9.30 5.74 -11.00
CA GLU A 34 10.19 4.80 -10.31
C GLU A 34 11.14 4.19 -11.33
N LEU A 35 12.43 4.46 -11.15
CA LEU A 35 13.49 3.93 -11.99
C LEU A 35 14.24 2.84 -11.23
N PRO A 36 14.65 1.74 -11.89
CA PRO A 36 15.66 0.86 -11.34
C PRO A 36 16.93 1.63 -10.94
N ARG A 37 17.54 1.25 -9.81
CA ARG A 37 18.77 1.88 -9.31
C ARG A 37 19.91 1.72 -10.32
N SER A 38 19.99 0.54 -10.95
CA SER A 38 20.91 0.25 -12.05
C SER A 38 20.79 1.26 -13.19
N LEU A 39 19.57 1.63 -13.56
CA LEU A 39 19.27 2.58 -14.64
C LEU A 39 19.57 4.02 -14.22
N PHE A 40 19.30 4.34 -12.94
CA PHE A 40 19.53 5.66 -12.36
C PHE A 40 21.02 6.00 -12.21
N ASP A 41 21.83 4.99 -11.87
CA ASP A 41 23.29 5.10 -11.75
C ASP A 41 24.01 4.91 -13.10
N ALA A 42 23.30 4.46 -14.15
CA ALA A 42 23.82 4.35 -15.51
C ALA A 42 23.73 5.68 -16.29
N PRO A 43 24.47 5.84 -17.40
CA PRO A 43 24.36 7.01 -18.29
C PRO A 43 22.91 7.35 -18.63
N SER A 44 22.53 8.63 -18.49
CA SER A 44 21.13 9.07 -18.53
C SER A 44 20.38 8.72 -19.81
N GLN A 45 21.06 8.54 -20.96
CA GLN A 45 20.43 8.02 -22.19
C GLN A 45 19.70 6.68 -21.99
N TYR A 46 20.16 5.83 -21.08
CA TYR A 46 19.49 4.55 -20.81
C TYR A 46 18.12 4.73 -20.15
N CYS A 47 17.84 5.88 -19.56
CA CYS A 47 16.53 6.20 -19.02
C CYS A 47 15.50 6.60 -20.10
N GLN A 48 15.91 6.96 -21.31
CA GLN A 48 15.02 7.46 -22.36
C GLN A 48 13.81 6.55 -22.65
N PRO A 49 13.95 5.22 -22.79
CA PRO A 49 12.80 4.33 -23.03
C PRO A 49 11.76 4.34 -21.90
N ALA A 50 12.22 4.46 -20.65
CA ALA A 50 11.34 4.53 -19.49
C ALA A 50 10.50 5.81 -19.51
N PHE A 51 11.12 6.94 -19.85
CA PHE A 51 10.41 8.23 -19.98
C PHE A 51 9.52 8.29 -21.23
N ALA A 52 9.91 7.70 -22.36
CA ALA A 52 9.07 7.59 -23.56
C ALA A 52 7.78 6.80 -23.25
N SER A 53 7.93 5.68 -22.56
CA SER A 53 6.82 4.84 -22.11
C SER A 53 5.88 5.60 -21.16
N GLU A 54 6.44 6.36 -20.22
CA GLU A 54 5.64 7.15 -19.28
C GLU A 54 4.93 8.32 -19.97
N LEU A 55 5.54 8.97 -20.97
CA LEU A 55 4.91 10.02 -21.79
C LEU A 55 3.71 9.47 -22.58
N LEU A 56 3.87 8.30 -23.21
CA LEU A 56 2.77 7.65 -23.92
C LEU A 56 1.63 7.30 -22.95
N ARG A 57 1.97 6.71 -21.80
CA ARG A 57 1.00 6.25 -20.81
C ARG A 57 0.22 7.38 -20.14
N ARG A 58 0.88 8.50 -19.83
CA ARG A 58 0.30 9.60 -19.03
C ARG A 58 -0.24 10.74 -19.87
N HIS A 59 0.36 10.99 -21.03
CA HIS A 59 0.05 12.14 -21.87
C HIS A 59 -0.47 11.76 -23.26
N SER A 60 -0.63 10.47 -23.54
CA SER A 60 -0.96 9.95 -24.88
C SER A 60 0.00 10.52 -25.94
N CYS A 61 1.24 10.77 -25.53
CA CYS A 61 2.26 11.45 -26.30
C CYS A 61 3.29 10.41 -26.71
N GLN A 62 3.32 10.10 -28.00
CA GLN A 62 4.35 9.22 -28.55
C GLN A 62 5.56 10.07 -28.89
N ALA A 63 6.65 9.82 -28.17
CA ALA A 63 7.95 10.43 -28.40
C ALA A 63 8.92 9.39 -28.97
N ASP A 64 9.87 9.83 -29.80
CA ASP A 64 11.04 9.02 -30.13
C ASP A 64 11.93 8.94 -28.88
N GLU A 65 12.43 7.76 -28.54
CA GLU A 65 13.31 7.59 -27.39
C GLU A 65 14.55 8.49 -27.52
N ASN A 66 15.08 8.65 -28.73
CA ASN A 66 16.27 9.46 -28.99
C ASN A 66 16.01 10.97 -28.94
N SER A 67 14.73 11.40 -28.95
CA SER A 67 14.37 12.81 -28.88
C SER A 67 14.14 13.29 -27.45
N ILE A 68 14.23 12.40 -26.47
CA ILE A 68 14.07 12.72 -25.05
C ILE A 68 15.33 13.36 -24.52
N GLU A 69 15.19 14.56 -23.99
CA GLU A 69 16.26 15.28 -23.31
C GLU A 69 15.91 15.49 -21.84
N PHE A 70 16.95 15.47 -21.01
CA PHE A 70 16.85 15.63 -19.57
C PHE A 70 17.45 16.96 -19.15
N TRP A 71 16.76 17.65 -18.25
CA TRP A 71 17.23 18.92 -17.71
C TRP A 71 17.07 18.93 -16.20
N LYS A 72 18.04 19.54 -15.50
CA LYS A 72 17.93 19.82 -14.07
C LYS A 72 17.65 21.30 -13.85
N PRO A 73 16.80 21.67 -12.87
CA PRO A 73 16.72 23.05 -12.43
C PRO A 73 18.06 23.54 -11.90
N ARG A 74 18.48 24.75 -12.26
CA ARG A 74 19.69 25.39 -11.68
C ARG A 74 19.47 25.77 -10.22
N GLU A 75 18.23 26.07 -9.85
CA GLU A 75 17.79 26.29 -8.48
C GLU A 75 16.66 25.31 -8.15
N PRO A 76 16.63 24.72 -6.95
CA PRO A 76 15.57 23.80 -6.54
C PRO A 76 14.18 24.44 -6.70
N LEU A 77 13.32 23.81 -7.50
CA LEU A 77 11.94 24.27 -7.68
C LEU A 77 11.07 23.70 -6.56
N LEU A 78 10.74 24.55 -5.59
CA LEU A 78 9.74 24.27 -4.57
C LEU A 78 8.34 24.67 -5.05
N PRO A 79 7.27 24.02 -4.56
CA PRO A 79 5.91 24.44 -4.84
C PRO A 79 5.60 25.86 -4.31
N THR A 80 6.40 26.36 -3.36
CA THR A 80 6.23 27.61 -2.63
C THR A 80 7.04 28.78 -3.18
N THR A 81 8.06 28.55 -4.02
CA THR A 81 8.94 29.62 -4.54
C THR A 81 8.33 30.42 -5.70
N CYS A 82 7.18 30.01 -6.22
CA CYS A 82 6.52 30.68 -7.34
C CYS A 82 5.35 31.57 -6.86
N ASN A 83 5.45 32.87 -7.12
CA ASN A 83 4.48 33.89 -6.72
C ASN A 83 3.16 33.78 -7.52
N GLY A 84 2.19 33.01 -7.04
CA GLY A 84 0.78 33.16 -7.45
C GLY A 84 0.02 31.86 -7.64
N ASP A 85 -0.98 31.64 -6.78
CA ASP A 85 -2.02 30.61 -6.81
C ASP A 85 -1.61 29.11 -6.74
N PRO A 86 -2.46 28.24 -6.15
CA PRO A 86 -2.20 26.81 -6.06
C PRO A 86 -2.21 26.14 -7.44
N GLY A 87 -1.02 25.93 -7.99
CA GLY A 87 -0.78 25.21 -9.24
C GLY A 87 0.22 25.95 -10.11
N TRP A 88 1.32 25.27 -10.48
CA TRP A 88 2.34 25.83 -11.35
C TRP A 88 1.78 26.05 -12.76
N ILE A 89 1.55 27.30 -13.14
CA ILE A 89 1.29 27.69 -14.54
C ILE A 89 2.17 28.89 -14.84
N GLU A 90 3.38 28.63 -15.32
CA GLU A 90 4.27 29.66 -15.83
C GLU A 90 4.61 29.37 -17.29
N THR A 91 4.38 30.35 -18.17
CA THR A 91 4.83 30.28 -19.55
C THR A 91 6.29 30.69 -19.59
N ILE A 92 7.19 29.72 -19.79
CA ILE A 92 8.63 29.94 -19.93
C ILE A 92 8.96 29.93 -21.42
N ASN A 93 9.62 30.98 -21.92
CA ASN A 93 10.14 31.00 -23.29
C ASN A 93 11.52 30.30 -23.36
N ASP A 94 12.00 29.95 -24.54
CA ASP A 94 13.24 29.16 -24.70
C ASP A 94 14.47 29.84 -24.08
N GLU A 95 14.54 31.16 -24.18
CA GLU A 95 15.63 31.96 -23.60
C GLU A 95 15.64 31.86 -22.08
N LYS A 96 14.47 32.00 -21.44
CA LYS A 96 14.31 31.84 -19.99
C LYS A 96 14.47 30.39 -19.56
N PHE A 97 14.11 29.43 -20.41
CA PHE A 97 14.29 28.01 -20.13
C PHE A 97 15.78 27.66 -19.98
N GLY A 98 16.63 28.07 -20.91
CA GLY A 98 18.09 27.86 -20.79
C GLY A 98 18.75 28.59 -19.61
N GLN A 99 18.11 29.64 -19.10
CA GLN A 99 18.56 30.35 -17.89
C GLN A 99 18.16 29.62 -16.60
N LEU A 100 17.00 28.98 -16.57
CA LEU A 100 16.45 28.31 -15.38
C LEU A 100 16.89 26.84 -15.27
N PHE A 101 17.16 26.20 -16.41
CA PHE A 101 17.44 24.79 -16.49
C PHE A 101 18.79 24.54 -17.17
N GLU A 102 19.45 23.49 -16.72
CA GLU A 102 20.70 23.00 -17.28
C GLU A 102 20.45 21.64 -17.91
N ASN A 103 20.90 21.47 -19.17
CA ASN A 103 20.81 20.20 -19.87
C ASN A 103 21.72 19.18 -19.17
N ILE A 104 21.23 17.96 -18.98
CA ILE A 104 22.00 16.85 -18.44
C ILE A 104 22.66 16.12 -19.61
N PRO A 105 24.00 16.11 -19.71
CA PRO A 105 24.68 15.40 -20.79
C PRO A 105 24.45 13.89 -20.66
N PHE A 106 24.04 13.24 -21.76
CA PHE A 106 23.75 11.80 -21.79
C PHE A 106 24.84 10.86 -21.26
N PRO A 107 26.15 11.14 -21.43
CA PRO A 107 27.20 10.31 -20.83
C PRO A 107 27.18 10.32 -19.30
N SER A 108 26.53 11.30 -18.68
CA SER A 108 26.47 11.45 -17.22
C SER A 108 25.35 10.60 -16.64
N PRO A 109 25.61 9.87 -15.53
CA PRO A 109 24.56 9.23 -14.76
C PRO A 109 23.52 10.25 -14.27
N LEU A 110 22.24 9.85 -14.25
CA LEU A 110 21.21 10.71 -13.68
C LEU A 110 21.51 11.00 -12.21
N ALA A 111 21.92 9.97 -11.44
CA ALA A 111 22.27 10.10 -10.03
C ALA A 111 23.27 11.23 -9.74
N THR A 112 24.33 11.34 -10.54
CA THR A 112 25.35 12.38 -10.39
C THR A 112 24.84 13.73 -10.83
N ALA A 113 24.05 13.78 -11.91
CA ALA A 113 23.61 15.05 -12.49
C ALA A 113 22.67 15.83 -11.56
N ILE A 114 21.76 15.14 -10.85
CA ILE A 114 20.73 15.79 -10.04
C ILE A 114 21.13 16.04 -8.58
N GLU A 115 22.36 15.69 -8.16
CA GLU A 115 22.98 16.00 -6.85
C GLU A 115 22.01 15.82 -5.66
N ILE A 116 21.29 14.70 -5.61
CA ILE A 116 20.26 14.46 -4.61
C ILE A 116 20.90 13.90 -3.33
N GLU A 117 21.20 14.77 -2.37
CA GLU A 117 21.52 14.33 -1.00
C GLU A 117 20.27 13.79 -0.27
N THR A 118 19.06 14.29 -0.60
CA THR A 118 17.79 13.74 -0.07
C THR A 118 16.63 13.86 -1.06
N LEU A 119 15.88 12.76 -1.25
CA LEU A 119 14.68 12.68 -2.10
C LEU A 119 13.50 13.44 -1.47
N ASN A 120 13.54 14.77 -1.54
CA ASN A 120 12.41 15.60 -1.10
C ASN A 120 11.27 15.48 -2.11
N LYS A 121 10.16 14.88 -1.68
CA LYS A 121 8.99 14.63 -2.54
C LYS A 121 8.35 15.91 -3.08
N ASP A 122 8.66 17.06 -2.51
CA ASP A 122 8.12 18.35 -2.92
C ASP A 122 8.98 19.06 -3.97
N LEU A 123 10.20 18.59 -4.24
CA LEU A 123 11.10 19.19 -5.24
C LEU A 123 10.90 18.56 -6.62
N VAL A 124 10.89 19.39 -7.67
CA VAL A 124 11.07 18.91 -9.05
C VAL A 124 12.56 18.69 -9.29
N HIS A 125 12.94 17.44 -9.60
CA HIS A 125 14.34 17.08 -9.80
C HIS A 125 14.73 17.09 -11.28
N LEU A 126 13.77 16.77 -12.16
CA LEU A 126 14.02 16.55 -13.59
C LEU A 126 12.96 17.24 -14.45
N ILE A 127 13.36 17.97 -15.48
CA ILE A 127 12.49 18.39 -16.57
C ILE A 127 12.80 17.51 -17.78
N VAL A 128 11.76 17.07 -18.47
CA VAL A 128 11.85 16.21 -19.65
C VAL A 128 11.26 16.98 -20.83
N SER A 129 12.01 17.10 -21.92
CA SER A 129 11.51 17.54 -23.22
C SER A 129 11.59 16.37 -24.21
N ALA A 130 10.75 16.43 -25.25
CA ALA A 130 10.80 15.47 -26.35
C ALA A 130 10.59 16.20 -27.67
N GLU A 131 11.58 16.15 -28.57
CA GLU A 131 11.38 16.65 -29.94
C GLU A 131 10.49 15.69 -30.73
N ASN A 132 9.72 16.20 -31.69
CA ASN A 132 8.86 15.40 -32.58
C ASN A 132 7.79 14.55 -31.87
N ALA A 133 7.42 14.89 -30.64
CA ALA A 133 6.38 14.19 -29.92
C ALA A 133 4.99 14.56 -30.49
N PHE A 134 4.15 13.56 -30.76
CA PHE A 134 2.80 13.77 -31.28
C PHE A 134 1.74 13.09 -30.43
N LYS A 135 0.56 13.71 -30.34
CA LYS A 135 -0.57 13.17 -29.59
C LYS A 135 -1.22 12.03 -30.37
N VAL A 136 -1.14 10.83 -29.82
CA VAL A 136 -1.82 9.65 -30.36
C VAL A 136 -3.29 9.77 -29.99
N GLY A 137 -4.15 10.06 -30.97
CA GLY A 137 -5.61 10.14 -30.77
C GLY A 137 -6.30 11.36 -31.38
N ALA A 138 -5.56 12.31 -31.96
CA ALA A 138 -6.15 13.35 -32.79
C ALA A 138 -6.15 12.92 -34.27
N VAL A 139 -6.79 11.77 -34.57
CA VAL A 139 -7.20 11.50 -35.95
C VAL A 139 -8.48 12.29 -36.14
N GLU A 140 -8.33 13.50 -36.70
CA GLU A 140 -9.46 14.25 -37.22
C GLU A 140 -10.18 13.38 -38.27
N ASP A 141 -11.44 13.11 -37.99
CA ASP A 141 -12.40 12.44 -38.88
C ASP A 141 -12.80 13.40 -40.03
N GLU A 142 -11.81 13.93 -40.75
CA GLU A 142 -11.95 14.97 -41.78
C GLU A 142 -11.57 14.48 -43.18
N VAL A 143 -11.96 13.27 -43.59
CA VAL A 143 -12.10 12.99 -45.04
C VAL A 143 -13.23 12.00 -45.31
N GLN A 144 -14.43 12.53 -45.58
CA GLN A 144 -15.30 12.12 -46.70
C GLN A 144 -16.61 12.92 -46.70
N LYS A 145 -16.64 14.05 -47.42
CA LYS A 145 -17.91 14.57 -47.98
C LYS A 145 -17.67 15.56 -49.13
N THR A 146 -17.33 15.01 -50.30
CA THR A 146 -17.60 15.68 -51.56
C THR A 146 -18.38 14.73 -52.46
N SER A 147 -19.72 14.81 -52.41
CA SER A 147 -20.52 14.51 -53.60
C SER A 147 -21.83 15.30 -53.59
N LYS A 148 -22.15 15.79 -54.78
CA LYS A 148 -23.10 16.87 -55.10
C LYS A 148 -24.55 16.38 -55.23
N ARG A 149 -25.46 17.36 -55.06
CA ARG A 149 -26.84 17.56 -55.61
C ARG A 149 -28.03 16.84 -54.93
N PRO A 150 -29.28 17.36 -55.11
CA PRO A 150 -29.72 18.73 -55.39
C PRO A 150 -30.86 19.22 -54.46
N LEU A 151 -31.17 20.52 -54.58
CA LEU A 151 -32.32 21.22 -54.01
C LEU A 151 -33.65 20.49 -54.23
N SER A 152 -34.44 20.33 -53.16
CA SER A 152 -35.87 20.67 -53.09
C SER A 152 -36.47 20.21 -51.75
N GLY A 153 -37.49 20.92 -51.27
CA GLY A 153 -38.50 20.32 -50.39
C GLY A 153 -38.60 20.96 -49.02
N ALA A 154 -39.62 21.80 -48.88
CA ALA A 154 -40.06 22.45 -47.67
C ALA A 154 -40.50 21.47 -46.57
N GLY A 155 -40.41 21.92 -45.31
CA GLY A 155 -41.39 21.59 -44.29
C GLY A 155 -40.85 20.99 -42.99
N SER A 156 -41.36 21.54 -41.89
CA SER A 156 -41.52 20.94 -40.57
C SER A 156 -40.40 21.16 -39.55
N ASP A 157 -40.60 22.20 -38.75
CA ASP A 157 -40.11 22.31 -37.38
C ASP A 157 -40.54 21.09 -36.56
N THR A 158 -39.56 20.33 -36.07
CA THR A 158 -39.76 19.43 -34.93
C THR A 158 -38.43 19.32 -34.19
N GLN A 159 -38.36 19.98 -33.05
CA GLN A 159 -37.23 19.92 -32.12
C GLN A 159 -37.18 18.52 -31.47
N ASP A 160 -36.51 17.57 -32.12
CA ASP A 160 -36.08 16.33 -31.48
C ASP A 160 -34.71 16.54 -30.82
N SER A 161 -34.77 16.87 -29.54
CA SER A 161 -33.61 16.91 -28.65
C SER A 161 -33.12 15.47 -28.42
N LYS A 162 -32.17 15.02 -29.24
CA LYS A 162 -31.42 13.78 -28.97
C LYS A 162 -30.70 13.92 -27.63
N PRO A 163 -30.98 13.08 -26.61
CA PRO A 163 -30.16 13.06 -25.42
C PRO A 163 -28.79 12.52 -25.81
N ALA A 164 -27.75 13.31 -25.58
CA ALA A 164 -26.39 12.82 -25.55
C ALA A 164 -26.37 11.67 -24.53
N ARG A 165 -26.30 10.43 -25.01
CA ARG A 165 -25.91 9.28 -24.19
C ARG A 165 -24.48 9.55 -23.77
N SER A 166 -24.31 10.23 -22.64
CA SER A 166 -23.10 10.11 -21.85
C SER A 166 -22.93 8.61 -21.62
N SER A 167 -21.93 8.02 -22.26
CA SER A 167 -21.44 6.71 -21.85
C SER A 167 -21.19 6.83 -20.35
N ILE A 168 -22.09 6.25 -19.56
CA ILE A 168 -21.87 6.09 -18.13
C ILE A 168 -20.70 5.12 -18.10
N GLU A 169 -19.50 5.70 -17.97
CA GLU A 169 -18.30 5.01 -17.52
C GLU A 169 -18.77 4.23 -16.30
N THR A 170 -18.95 2.93 -16.50
CA THR A 170 -19.38 2.02 -15.47
C THR A 170 -18.18 1.94 -14.56
N ASP A 171 -18.21 2.80 -13.54
CA ASP A 171 -17.27 2.83 -12.43
C ASP A 171 -17.01 1.36 -12.06
N PRO A 172 -15.80 0.83 -12.34
CA PRO A 172 -15.55 -0.60 -12.26
C PRO A 172 -15.68 -0.99 -10.80
N THR A 173 -16.90 -1.40 -10.45
CA THR A 173 -17.21 -1.86 -9.12
C THR A 173 -16.34 -3.09 -8.92
N SER A 174 -15.54 -3.09 -7.86
CA SER A 174 -14.47 -4.07 -7.72
C SER A 174 -15.07 -5.48 -7.70
N ASP A 175 -14.92 -6.24 -8.79
CA ASP A 175 -15.58 -7.54 -8.99
C ASP A 175 -15.29 -8.51 -7.83
N TRP A 176 -14.10 -8.42 -7.24
CA TRP A 176 -13.72 -9.25 -6.08
C TRP A 176 -14.56 -8.93 -4.84
N LEU A 177 -14.88 -7.65 -4.59
CA LEU A 177 -15.66 -7.22 -3.43
C LEU A 177 -17.12 -7.63 -3.59
N ILE A 178 -17.66 -7.55 -4.81
CA ILE A 178 -19.00 -8.10 -5.14
C ILE A 178 -19.01 -9.61 -4.91
N GLY A 179 -18.02 -10.33 -5.42
CA GLY A 179 -17.91 -11.79 -5.25
C GLY A 179 -17.81 -12.19 -3.78
N LEU A 180 -16.97 -11.49 -3.01
CA LEU A 180 -16.81 -11.71 -1.57
C LEU A 180 -18.11 -11.44 -0.80
N HIS A 181 -18.80 -10.34 -1.11
CA HIS A 181 -20.10 -10.00 -0.54
C HIS A 181 -21.15 -11.08 -0.81
N GLN A 182 -21.32 -11.50 -2.06
CA GLN A 182 -22.27 -12.56 -2.43
C GLN A 182 -21.95 -13.89 -1.73
N ALA A 183 -20.66 -14.18 -1.51
CA ALA A 183 -20.22 -15.37 -0.83
C ALA A 183 -20.53 -15.35 0.66
N LEU A 184 -20.38 -14.20 1.35
CA LEU A 184 -20.36 -14.12 2.82
C LEU A 184 -21.54 -13.38 3.47
N TRP A 185 -22.24 -12.50 2.76
CA TRP A 185 -23.23 -11.58 3.35
C TRP A 185 -24.31 -12.31 4.14
N ASN A 186 -24.37 -12.03 5.46
CA ASN A 186 -25.32 -12.61 6.40
C ASN A 186 -25.30 -14.14 6.44
N LYS A 187 -24.11 -14.75 6.32
CA LYS A 187 -23.88 -16.20 6.37
C LYS A 187 -22.96 -16.59 7.52
N ARG A 188 -23.38 -16.31 8.76
CA ARG A 188 -22.61 -16.60 9.98
C ARG A 188 -22.17 -18.06 10.09
N GLU A 189 -22.95 -18.98 9.53
CA GLU A 189 -22.65 -20.42 9.48
C GLU A 189 -21.36 -20.75 8.70
N LEU A 190 -20.89 -19.86 7.82
CA LEU A 190 -19.64 -20.06 7.10
C LEU A 190 -18.40 -19.77 7.97
N ARG A 191 -18.56 -19.12 9.14
CA ARG A 191 -17.44 -18.77 10.01
C ARG A 191 -16.57 -19.99 10.33
N ASP A 192 -17.18 -21.09 10.75
CA ASP A 192 -16.45 -22.34 11.10
C ASP A 192 -15.83 -23.05 9.89
N SER A 193 -16.26 -22.69 8.67
CA SER A 193 -15.75 -23.28 7.42
C SER A 193 -14.62 -22.49 6.78
N ILE A 194 -14.37 -21.27 7.25
CA ILE A 194 -13.32 -20.38 6.71
C ILE A 194 -12.31 -19.96 7.78
N TYR A 195 -12.67 -19.93 9.06
CA TYR A 195 -11.75 -19.68 10.17
C TYR A 195 -11.21 -21.02 10.67
N PHE A 196 -9.89 -21.13 10.68
CA PHE A 196 -9.18 -22.32 11.08
C PHE A 196 -8.19 -22.01 12.19
N GLU A 197 -8.01 -22.98 13.07
CA GLU A 197 -6.97 -22.98 14.08
C GLU A 197 -6.24 -24.33 14.05
N LYS A 198 -4.92 -24.27 13.96
CA LYS A 198 -4.04 -25.43 13.86
C LYS A 198 -2.91 -25.30 14.88
N GLU A 199 -2.54 -26.43 15.46
CA GLU A 199 -1.31 -26.55 16.24
C GLU A 199 -0.26 -27.18 15.33
N ILE A 200 0.73 -26.40 14.93
CA ILE A 200 1.81 -26.85 14.07
C ILE A 200 2.90 -27.40 14.98
N THR A 201 3.32 -28.64 14.74
CA THR A 201 4.45 -29.26 15.44
C THR A 201 5.75 -29.07 14.66
N PHE A 202 6.90 -29.31 15.30
CA PHE A 202 8.19 -29.30 14.60
C PHE A 202 8.25 -30.33 13.46
N SER A 203 7.56 -31.46 13.60
CA SER A 203 7.48 -32.47 12.54
C SER A 203 6.69 -31.97 11.32
N ASP A 204 5.61 -31.22 11.54
CA ASP A 204 4.83 -30.63 10.45
C ASP A 204 5.67 -29.58 9.70
N PHE A 205 6.44 -28.80 10.45
CA PHE A 205 7.40 -27.85 9.89
C PHE A 205 8.45 -28.54 9.00
N LEU A 206 9.12 -29.60 9.49
CA LEU A 206 10.10 -30.35 8.69
C LEU A 206 9.48 -30.98 7.44
N ALA A 207 8.25 -31.51 7.55
CA ALA A 207 7.52 -32.05 6.40
C ALA A 207 7.21 -30.96 5.36
N LEU A 208 6.83 -29.76 5.81
CA LEU A 208 6.64 -28.61 4.92
C LEU A 208 7.95 -28.23 4.23
N GLU A 209 9.06 -28.12 4.95
CA GLU A 209 10.37 -27.82 4.35
C GLU A 209 10.76 -28.84 3.29
N GLU A 210 10.54 -30.13 3.57
CA GLU A 210 10.83 -31.19 2.61
C GLU A 210 9.95 -31.11 1.36
N CYS A 211 8.68 -30.72 1.48
CA CYS A 211 7.83 -30.42 0.34
C CYS A 211 8.32 -29.20 -0.45
N LEU A 212 8.79 -28.15 0.23
CA LEU A 212 9.28 -26.93 -0.42
C LEU A 212 10.60 -27.15 -1.15
N LYS A 213 11.49 -28.04 -0.67
CA LYS A 213 12.73 -28.44 -1.36
C LYS A 213 12.48 -29.10 -2.72
N GLN A 214 11.30 -29.68 -2.93
CA GLN A 214 10.92 -30.28 -4.21
C GLN A 214 10.48 -29.25 -5.25
N ILE A 215 10.18 -28.02 -4.82
CA ILE A 215 9.89 -26.93 -5.74
C ILE A 215 11.23 -26.54 -6.37
N PRO A 216 11.32 -26.50 -7.71
CA PRO A 216 12.47 -25.93 -8.39
C PRO A 216 12.81 -24.56 -7.81
N SER A 217 14.10 -24.17 -7.87
CA SER A 217 14.56 -22.86 -7.41
C SER A 217 13.58 -21.76 -7.80
N ARG A 218 13.46 -20.72 -6.96
CA ARG A 218 12.77 -19.46 -7.27
C ARG A 218 13.11 -18.95 -8.68
N ASP A 219 14.32 -19.27 -9.12
CA ASP A 219 14.85 -18.86 -10.39
C ASP A 219 14.31 -19.65 -11.62
N ALA A 220 13.56 -20.72 -11.39
CA ALA A 220 13.03 -21.59 -12.43
C ALA A 220 11.64 -22.13 -12.02
N PRO A 221 10.63 -21.26 -11.85
CA PRO A 221 9.32 -21.70 -11.41
C PRO A 221 8.75 -22.73 -12.39
N PRO A 222 8.11 -23.81 -11.90
CA PRO A 222 7.59 -24.85 -12.77
C PRO A 222 6.56 -24.29 -13.76
N ASP A 223 6.70 -24.60 -15.05
CA ASP A 223 5.82 -24.12 -16.13
C ASP A 223 4.32 -24.35 -15.85
N LYS A 224 3.98 -25.36 -15.03
CA LYS A 224 2.62 -25.61 -14.53
C LYS A 224 2.62 -26.26 -13.14
N GLY A 225 1.78 -25.72 -12.26
CA GLY A 225 0.96 -26.54 -11.36
C GLY A 225 1.35 -26.62 -9.89
N TRP A 226 2.44 -26.00 -9.45
CA TRP A 226 2.87 -26.05 -8.06
C TRP A 226 3.24 -24.65 -7.58
N TYR A 227 2.23 -23.88 -7.17
CA TYR A 227 2.48 -22.63 -6.48
C TYR A 227 2.84 -22.94 -5.03
N VAL A 228 3.89 -22.28 -4.54
CA VAL A 228 4.34 -22.35 -3.15
C VAL A 228 3.15 -22.21 -2.18
N ARG A 229 2.25 -21.27 -2.47
CA ARG A 229 0.99 -21.06 -1.74
C ARG A 229 0.13 -22.32 -1.62
N ASP A 230 -0.07 -23.06 -2.71
CA ASP A 230 -0.99 -24.21 -2.76
C ASP A 230 -0.44 -25.39 -1.95
N ILE A 231 0.87 -25.62 -2.00
CA ILE A 231 1.55 -26.67 -1.21
C ILE A 231 1.39 -26.38 0.28
N LYS A 232 1.58 -25.12 0.66
CA LYS A 232 1.54 -24.71 2.06
C LYS A 232 0.12 -24.73 2.62
N LEU A 233 -0.87 -24.31 1.82
CA LEU A 233 -2.29 -24.50 2.15
C LEU A 233 -2.64 -25.99 2.26
N ALA A 234 -2.22 -26.83 1.32
CA ALA A 234 -2.46 -28.27 1.37
C ALA A 234 -1.83 -28.91 2.62
N MET A 235 -0.64 -28.45 3.03
CA MET A 235 0.00 -28.89 4.27
C MET A 235 -0.81 -28.47 5.49
N LEU A 236 -1.21 -27.19 5.59
CA LEU A 236 -2.06 -26.70 6.69
C LEU A 236 -3.40 -27.45 6.78
N ASP A 237 -3.99 -27.78 5.63
CA ASP A 237 -5.24 -28.55 5.54
C ASP A 237 -5.05 -30.02 5.95
N SER A 238 -3.83 -30.56 5.83
CA SER A 238 -3.49 -31.93 6.27
C SER A 238 -3.29 -32.05 7.79
N ILE A 239 -2.93 -30.95 8.46
CA ILE A 239 -2.75 -30.91 9.92
C ILE A 239 -4.12 -31.02 10.60
N LEU A 240 -4.22 -31.80 11.67
CA LEU A 240 -5.47 -31.92 12.42
C LEU A 240 -5.86 -30.58 13.07
N PRO A 241 -7.17 -30.26 13.18
CA PRO A 241 -7.61 -29.09 13.95
C PRO A 241 -7.03 -29.09 15.38
N ALA A 242 -6.64 -27.92 15.88
CA ALA A 242 -6.20 -27.81 17.27
C ALA A 242 -7.33 -28.25 18.21
N VAL A 243 -6.99 -28.96 19.29
CA VAL A 243 -7.97 -29.27 20.33
C VAL A 243 -8.40 -27.95 20.96
N PRO A 244 -9.71 -27.64 21.01
CA PRO A 244 -10.18 -26.41 21.62
C PRO A 244 -9.64 -26.32 23.04
N THR A 245 -8.73 -25.38 23.26
CA THR A 245 -8.33 -25.06 24.62
C THR A 245 -9.54 -24.40 25.22
N VAL A 246 -10.13 -25.03 26.23
CA VAL A 246 -11.17 -24.37 27.03
C VAL A 246 -10.46 -23.17 27.62
N GLU A 247 -10.60 -22.01 26.99
CA GLU A 247 -10.18 -20.75 27.57
C GLU A 247 -10.99 -20.65 28.84
N ILE A 248 -10.35 -20.94 29.98
CA ILE A 248 -10.88 -20.64 31.29
C ILE A 248 -10.92 -19.12 31.32
N HIS A 249 -11.98 -18.56 30.72
CA HIS A 249 -12.33 -17.17 30.86
C HIS A 249 -12.45 -16.99 32.35
N GLY A 250 -11.41 -16.41 32.96
CA GLY A 250 -11.37 -16.08 34.36
C GLY A 250 -12.64 -15.29 34.63
N GLY A 251 -13.64 -15.98 35.18
CA GLY A 251 -14.94 -15.41 35.44
C GLY A 251 -14.65 -14.22 36.33
N GLY A 252 -14.86 -13.02 35.78
CA GLY A 252 -14.68 -11.77 36.48
C GLY A 252 -15.37 -11.93 37.82
N GLY A 253 -14.55 -12.03 38.86
CA GLY A 253 -15.01 -12.00 40.24
C GLY A 253 -15.87 -10.75 40.33
N LYS A 254 -17.16 -10.95 40.59
CA LYS A 254 -18.02 -9.85 40.96
C LYS A 254 -17.41 -9.29 42.23
N ASP A 255 -16.88 -8.09 42.14
CA ASP A 255 -16.46 -7.29 43.28
C ASP A 255 -17.66 -7.18 44.23
N GLU A 256 -17.63 -7.98 45.29
CA GLU A 256 -18.45 -7.76 46.47
C GLU A 256 -17.94 -6.48 47.13
N ASP A 257 -18.73 -5.42 47.01
CA ASP A 257 -19.02 -4.45 48.07
C ASP A 257 -17.88 -4.17 49.08
N ASN A 258 -16.85 -3.43 48.68
CA ASN A 258 -16.00 -2.75 49.65
C ASN A 258 -16.39 -1.27 49.77
N LYS A 259 -17.36 -1.02 50.66
CA LYS A 259 -17.64 0.29 51.23
C LYS A 259 -16.57 0.66 52.26
N GLY A 260 -15.78 1.67 51.94
CA GLY A 260 -14.92 2.41 52.86
C GLY A 260 -13.99 3.27 52.01
N GLY A 261 -14.17 4.59 51.88
CA GLY A 261 -14.26 5.53 52.98
C GLY A 261 -12.84 5.97 53.29
N ASP A 262 -12.31 6.95 52.56
CA ASP A 262 -11.20 7.76 53.05
C ASP A 262 -11.16 9.12 52.36
N ASP A 263 -11.17 10.15 53.19
CA ASP A 263 -11.08 11.58 52.88
C ASP A 263 -9.62 12.00 53.06
N GLY A 264 -8.97 12.48 52.01
CA GLY A 264 -7.68 13.19 52.08
C GLY A 264 -7.35 13.73 50.69
N ASP A 265 -7.46 15.03 50.40
CA ASP A 265 -6.79 16.22 50.96
C ASP A 265 -5.26 16.18 50.85
N GLY A 266 -4.72 17.20 50.18
CA GLY A 266 -3.30 17.44 49.90
C GLY A 266 -2.79 16.74 48.62
N THR A 267 -2.06 17.38 47.70
CA THR A 267 -1.24 18.59 47.84
C THR A 267 -0.84 19.04 46.44
N ASP A 268 -0.85 20.35 46.21
CA ASP A 268 -0.19 21.02 45.09
C ASP A 268 1.33 20.76 45.17
N SER A 269 1.93 20.36 44.05
CA SER A 269 3.38 20.40 43.88
C SER A 269 3.69 20.93 42.49
N ASP A 270 3.92 22.24 42.46
CA ASP A 270 4.73 22.92 41.46
C ASP A 270 6.13 22.27 41.42
N SER A 271 6.61 21.94 40.23
CA SER A 271 8.04 21.78 40.00
C SER A 271 8.39 22.21 38.59
N GLU A 272 9.19 23.26 38.60
CA GLU A 272 9.74 24.08 37.53
C GLU A 272 10.72 23.31 36.62
N ASP A 273 10.76 23.75 35.37
CA ASP A 273 11.96 24.06 34.58
C ASP A 273 13.23 23.22 34.81
N ASP A 274 13.60 22.41 33.81
CA ASP A 274 14.99 22.03 33.59
C ASP A 274 15.31 22.03 32.08
N GLU A 275 15.79 23.19 31.62
CA GLU A 275 16.45 23.37 30.33
C GLU A 275 17.91 22.93 30.46
N GLY A 276 18.20 21.70 30.03
CA GLY A 276 19.56 21.14 29.94
C GLY A 276 20.01 20.98 28.49
N ASP A 277 20.62 22.05 27.98
CA ASP A 277 21.49 22.13 26.81
C ASP A 277 22.77 21.31 27.06
N ASP A 278 23.22 20.50 26.09
CA ASP A 278 24.59 19.97 25.95
C ASP A 278 24.61 18.92 24.82
N ARG A 279 24.73 19.38 23.57
CA ARG A 279 25.16 18.51 22.45
C ARG A 279 26.57 18.89 22.05
N ASP A 280 27.51 18.22 22.69
CA ASP A 280 28.91 18.25 22.32
C ASP A 280 29.14 17.65 20.94
N ASN A 281 29.81 18.50 20.18
CA ASN A 281 30.48 18.31 18.91
C ASN A 281 31.56 17.23 19.04
N VAL A 282 31.39 16.09 18.37
CA VAL A 282 32.48 15.12 18.18
C VAL A 282 32.81 15.06 16.70
N GLU A 283 33.76 15.91 16.32
CA GLU A 283 34.62 15.70 15.15
C GLU A 283 35.50 14.48 15.44
N SER A 284 35.41 13.47 14.59
CA SER A 284 36.42 12.40 14.52
C SER A 284 36.91 12.29 13.09
N ASP A 285 37.92 13.13 12.81
CA ASP A 285 38.94 12.91 11.80
C ASP A 285 39.80 11.68 12.18
N ASP A 286 40.55 11.20 11.18
CA ASP A 286 41.74 10.36 11.30
C ASP A 286 41.52 8.85 11.56
N ARG A 287 41.73 7.99 10.54
CA ARG A 287 43.07 7.55 10.08
C ARG A 287 43.16 6.08 9.60
N ASP A 288 44.10 5.91 8.67
CA ASP A 288 45.00 4.76 8.47
C ASP A 288 44.50 3.49 7.79
N ASN A 289 44.53 3.58 6.46
CA ASN A 289 45.36 2.76 5.57
C ASN A 289 46.33 1.78 6.28
N VAL A 290 46.00 0.49 6.28
CA VAL A 290 46.94 -0.61 6.56
C VAL A 290 46.82 -1.61 5.41
N GLU A 291 47.68 -1.43 4.41
CA GLU A 291 48.12 -2.53 3.53
C GLU A 291 49.09 -3.39 4.36
N GLY A 292 48.78 -4.66 4.54
CA GLY A 292 49.60 -5.56 5.35
C GLY A 292 49.25 -7.02 5.17
N ASP A 293 50.05 -7.66 4.32
CA ASP A 293 50.51 -9.06 4.35
C ASP A 293 49.52 -10.22 4.20
N ASP A 294 49.62 -10.78 2.99
CA ASP A 294 49.52 -12.20 2.66
C ASP A 294 50.17 -13.09 3.74
N GLN A 295 49.36 -13.88 4.45
CA GLN A 295 49.80 -15.15 4.99
C GLN A 295 48.79 -16.24 4.64
N ASP A 296 49.24 -17.10 3.73
CA ASP A 296 48.69 -18.41 3.42
C ASP A 296 48.69 -19.29 4.68
N ASP A 297 47.62 -19.23 5.48
CA ASP A 297 47.37 -20.21 6.53
C ASP A 297 46.30 -21.20 6.04
N GLN A 298 46.79 -22.31 5.47
CA GLN A 298 46.01 -23.51 5.15
C GLN A 298 45.63 -24.25 6.45
N GLY A 299 44.94 -23.56 7.35
CA GLY A 299 44.35 -24.15 8.53
C GLY A 299 43.16 -25.01 8.13
N ASP A 300 43.27 -26.32 8.37
CA ASP A 300 42.16 -27.28 8.40
C ASP A 300 40.96 -26.64 9.11
N ILE A 301 39.97 -26.21 8.31
CA ILE A 301 38.65 -25.84 8.81
C ILE A 301 38.04 -27.15 9.26
N HIS A 302 38.25 -27.46 10.54
CA HIS A 302 37.47 -28.44 11.24
C HIS A 302 36.04 -27.90 11.22
N ASP A 303 35.25 -28.37 10.25
CA ASP A 303 33.79 -28.30 10.21
C ASP A 303 33.25 -29.01 11.46
N ASN A 304 33.36 -28.35 12.62
CA ASN A 304 32.63 -28.75 13.80
C ASN A 304 31.18 -28.35 13.54
N GLU A 305 30.45 -29.39 13.16
CA GLU A 305 29.05 -29.44 12.81
C GLU A 305 28.22 -28.53 13.71
N ASP A 306 27.46 -27.68 13.02
CA ASP A 306 26.53 -26.66 13.50
C ASP A 306 25.28 -27.33 14.11
N ASP A 307 25.47 -28.12 15.15
CA ASP A 307 24.42 -28.92 15.80
C ASP A 307 23.50 -28.05 16.68
N GLY A 308 23.89 -26.80 16.96
CA GLY A 308 23.25 -25.94 17.94
C GLY A 308 22.04 -25.15 17.42
N GLN A 309 21.89 -24.99 16.09
CA GLN A 309 20.84 -24.12 15.53
C GLN A 309 19.45 -24.76 15.56
N ASP A 310 19.39 -26.09 15.56
CA ASP A 310 18.14 -26.86 15.54
C ASP A 310 17.36 -26.77 16.87
N ASP A 311 18.05 -26.67 18.00
CA ASP A 311 17.42 -26.64 19.33
C ASP A 311 16.64 -25.33 19.57
N ASP A 312 17.15 -24.21 19.06
CA ASP A 312 16.48 -22.91 19.13
C ASP A 312 15.17 -22.92 18.32
N ILE A 313 15.19 -23.51 17.11
CA ILE A 313 13.99 -23.59 16.25
C ILE A 313 12.96 -24.55 16.87
N ARG A 314 13.40 -25.70 17.42
CA ARG A 314 12.52 -26.66 18.09
C ARG A 314 11.75 -26.04 19.26
N SER A 315 12.38 -25.10 19.98
CA SER A 315 11.75 -24.40 21.11
C SER A 315 10.54 -23.55 20.73
N LEU A 316 10.37 -23.23 19.43
CA LEU A 316 9.22 -22.49 18.91
C LEU A 316 7.97 -23.37 18.76
N PHE A 317 8.10 -24.69 18.87
CA PHE A 317 7.04 -25.64 18.62
C PHE A 317 6.62 -26.39 19.89
N PRO A 318 5.33 -26.74 20.03
CA PRO A 318 4.25 -26.48 19.08
C PRO A 318 3.83 -25.00 19.05
N VAL A 319 3.35 -24.54 17.89
CA VAL A 319 2.83 -23.18 17.70
C VAL A 319 1.39 -23.23 17.21
N ARG A 320 0.53 -22.42 17.81
CA ARG A 320 -0.87 -22.28 17.39
C ARG A 320 -0.98 -21.19 16.36
N VAL A 321 -1.60 -21.50 15.23
CA VAL A 321 -1.81 -20.58 14.12
C VAL A 321 -3.29 -20.50 13.82
N ARG A 322 -3.80 -19.26 13.79
CA ARG A 322 -5.16 -18.94 13.38
C ARG A 322 -5.13 -18.31 11.99
N TYR A 323 -6.03 -18.71 11.10
CA TYR A 323 -6.09 -18.14 9.76
C TYR A 323 -7.49 -18.21 9.14
N ILE A 324 -7.73 -17.34 8.16
CA ILE A 324 -8.91 -17.38 7.29
C ILE A 324 -8.51 -17.95 5.94
N ASN A 325 -9.19 -18.99 5.48
CA ASN A 325 -9.03 -19.55 4.15
C ASN A 325 -10.33 -19.39 3.34
N LEU A 326 -10.26 -18.56 2.29
CA LEU A 326 -11.41 -18.23 1.43
C LEU A 326 -11.51 -19.14 0.20
N SER A 327 -10.61 -20.12 0.04
CA SER A 327 -10.59 -21.00 -1.14
C SER A 327 -11.89 -21.80 -1.33
N SER A 328 -12.55 -22.18 -0.24
CA SER A 328 -13.83 -22.89 -0.24
C SER A 328 -14.97 -22.09 -0.89
N LEU A 329 -14.85 -20.76 -0.94
CA LEU A 329 -15.85 -19.86 -1.51
C LEU A 329 -15.80 -19.79 -3.05
N LYS A 330 -14.74 -20.31 -3.68
CA LYS A 330 -14.56 -20.33 -5.15
C LYS A 330 -14.77 -18.96 -5.80
N LEU A 331 -14.21 -17.91 -5.19
CA LEU A 331 -14.28 -16.54 -5.70
C LEU A 331 -13.67 -16.48 -7.10
N LYS A 332 -14.36 -15.79 -8.03
CA LYS A 332 -13.90 -15.65 -9.43
C LYS A 332 -12.71 -14.71 -9.59
N SER A 333 -12.60 -13.76 -8.67
CA SER A 333 -11.53 -12.77 -8.62
C SER A 333 -11.09 -12.58 -7.17
N THR A 334 -9.80 -12.35 -6.99
CA THR A 334 -9.18 -12.03 -5.71
C THR A 334 -8.48 -10.68 -5.84
N THR A 335 -8.35 -9.96 -4.73
CA THR A 335 -7.50 -8.77 -4.67
C THR A 335 -6.11 -9.16 -4.17
N ASP A 336 -5.06 -8.60 -4.77
CA ASP A 336 -3.67 -8.83 -4.36
C ASP A 336 -3.41 -8.36 -2.92
N ARG A 337 -4.25 -7.46 -2.41
CA ARG A 337 -4.17 -6.92 -1.04
C ARG A 337 -4.73 -7.83 0.05
N CYS A 338 -5.53 -8.83 -0.33
CA CYS A 338 -6.11 -9.79 0.61
C CYS A 338 -5.41 -11.14 0.42
N PRO A 339 -4.31 -11.41 1.15
CA PRO A 339 -3.65 -12.71 1.06
C PRO A 339 -4.63 -13.81 1.46
N SER A 340 -4.54 -14.96 0.80
CA SER A 340 -5.19 -16.20 1.18
C SER A 340 -4.08 -17.25 1.41
N PRO A 341 -3.91 -17.81 2.60
CA PRO A 341 -4.71 -17.54 3.80
C PRO A 341 -4.41 -16.17 4.43
N ILE A 342 -5.35 -15.65 5.22
CA ILE A 342 -5.19 -14.48 6.08
C ILE A 342 -4.80 -14.96 7.46
N PHE A 343 -3.54 -14.82 7.88
CA PHE A 343 -3.15 -15.16 9.25
C PHE A 343 -3.69 -14.14 10.26
N ILE A 344 -4.27 -14.66 11.34
CA ILE A 344 -4.87 -13.90 12.43
C ILE A 344 -3.88 -13.88 13.58
N ARG A 345 -3.41 -12.69 13.93
CA ARG A 345 -2.52 -12.48 15.07
C ARG A 345 -3.31 -12.30 16.36
N ASP A 346 -2.69 -12.55 17.51
CA ASP A 346 -3.34 -12.37 18.81
C ASP A 346 -3.73 -10.90 19.06
N GLU A 347 -2.92 -9.97 18.56
CA GLU A 347 -3.20 -8.54 18.62
C GLU A 347 -4.50 -8.18 17.91
N TYR A 348 -4.93 -8.93 16.87
CA TYR A 348 -6.21 -8.67 16.19
C TYR A 348 -7.39 -8.90 17.13
N THR A 349 -7.30 -9.94 17.96
CA THR A 349 -8.34 -10.26 18.94
C THR A 349 -8.44 -9.16 20.01
N ILE A 350 -7.29 -8.67 20.48
CA ILE A 350 -7.22 -7.58 21.46
C ILE A 350 -7.79 -6.29 20.84
N MET A 351 -7.32 -5.90 19.66
CA MET A 351 -7.80 -4.70 18.96
C MET A 351 -9.30 -4.77 18.67
N THR A 352 -9.80 -5.90 18.17
CA THR A 352 -11.23 -6.08 17.92
C THR A 352 -12.06 -5.95 19.19
N ARG A 353 -11.60 -6.53 20.31
CA ARG A 353 -12.25 -6.39 21.61
C ARG A 353 -12.29 -4.92 22.06
N VAL A 354 -11.17 -4.20 22.00
CA VAL A 354 -11.12 -2.80 22.42
C VAL A 354 -11.99 -1.92 21.53
N LEU A 355 -11.94 -2.11 20.21
CA LEU A 355 -12.74 -1.34 19.25
C LEU A 355 -14.24 -1.60 19.37
N ASN A 356 -14.65 -2.83 19.68
CA ASN A 356 -16.06 -3.17 19.89
C ASN A 356 -16.60 -2.64 21.23
N ASN A 357 -15.74 -2.50 22.24
CA ASN A 357 -16.10 -1.92 23.54
C ASN A 357 -15.93 -0.39 23.60
N GLY A 358 -15.39 0.21 22.53
CA GLY A 358 -15.20 1.65 22.41
C GLY A 358 -16.51 2.42 22.31
N PRO A 359 -16.47 3.75 22.47
CA PRO A 359 -17.64 4.59 22.25
C PRO A 359 -18.13 4.47 20.80
N PRO A 360 -19.45 4.54 20.55
CA PRO A 360 -19.99 4.41 19.20
C PRO A 360 -19.60 5.59 18.30
N GLY A 361 -19.73 5.38 16.99
CA GLY A 361 -19.51 6.41 15.97
C GLY A 361 -18.08 6.95 15.96
N LYS A 362 -17.95 8.24 15.63
CA LYS A 362 -16.66 8.87 15.35
C LYS A 362 -15.70 8.83 16.55
N ALA A 363 -16.23 8.86 17.78
CA ALA A 363 -15.45 8.81 19.01
C ALA A 363 -14.72 7.46 19.21
N GLY A 364 -15.21 6.37 18.62
CA GLY A 364 -14.57 5.05 18.66
C GLY A 364 -13.60 4.79 17.53
N SER A 365 -13.33 5.80 16.69
CA SER A 365 -12.45 5.66 15.53
C SER A 365 -11.02 5.42 15.94
N ALA A 366 -10.27 4.70 15.10
CA ALA A 366 -8.89 4.36 15.35
C ALA A 366 -8.03 4.29 14.08
N ILE A 367 -6.73 4.47 14.27
CA ILE A 367 -5.70 4.11 13.31
C ILE A 367 -5.04 2.82 13.78
N VAL A 368 -4.91 1.87 12.88
CA VAL A 368 -4.06 0.70 13.01
C VAL A 368 -2.83 0.93 12.13
N THR A 369 -1.65 0.98 12.76
CA THR A 369 -0.38 1.26 12.11
C THR A 369 0.68 0.24 12.53
N GLY A 370 1.89 0.35 11.97
CA GLY A 370 2.96 -0.64 12.14
C GLY A 370 3.17 -1.51 10.90
N GLN A 371 4.16 -2.38 10.97
CA GLN A 371 4.50 -3.36 9.95
C GLN A 371 4.75 -4.71 10.61
N PRO A 372 4.53 -5.84 9.90
CA PRO A 372 3.49 -6.12 8.90
C PRO A 372 2.12 -6.52 9.50
N GLY A 373 1.02 -6.44 8.73
CA GLY A 373 -0.29 -7.05 9.06
C GLY A 373 -1.50 -6.12 9.20
N LYS A 374 -1.32 -4.79 9.23
CA LYS A 374 -2.43 -3.83 9.36
C LYS A 374 -3.55 -3.97 8.30
N THR A 375 -3.18 -4.26 7.05
CA THR A 375 -4.13 -4.46 5.95
C THR A 375 -4.87 -5.78 6.15
N THR A 376 -4.16 -6.84 6.53
CA THR A 376 -4.72 -8.15 6.90
C THR A 376 -5.76 -8.03 8.00
N TYR A 377 -5.50 -7.24 9.06
CA TYR A 377 -6.49 -6.94 10.10
C TYR A 377 -7.77 -6.30 9.54
N LEU A 378 -7.61 -5.33 8.63
CA LEU A 378 -8.74 -4.64 8.02
C LEU A 378 -9.61 -5.59 7.19
N TYR A 379 -9.00 -6.53 6.46
CA TYR A 379 -9.72 -7.57 5.71
C TYR A 379 -10.39 -8.60 6.61
N GLU A 380 -9.77 -9.01 7.72
CA GLU A 380 -10.41 -9.85 8.74
C GLU A 380 -11.67 -9.18 9.29
N ARG A 381 -11.60 -7.90 9.64
CA ARG A 381 -12.77 -7.11 10.07
C ARG A 381 -13.84 -6.98 9.00
N LEU A 382 -13.45 -6.83 7.73
CA LEU A 382 -14.41 -6.81 6.62
C LEU A 382 -15.16 -8.14 6.51
N ILE A 383 -14.43 -9.26 6.58
CA ILE A 383 -15.00 -10.62 6.51
C ILE A 383 -15.96 -10.87 7.66
N ASP A 384 -15.57 -10.54 8.90
CA ASP A 384 -16.44 -10.63 10.07
C ASP A 384 -17.75 -9.88 9.88
N ARG A 385 -17.68 -8.62 9.42
CA ARG A 385 -18.87 -7.79 9.21
C ARG A 385 -19.75 -8.30 8.07
N LEU A 386 -19.17 -8.86 7.01
CA LEU A 386 -19.92 -9.51 5.95
C LEU A 386 -20.68 -10.73 6.46
N LEU A 387 -20.00 -11.62 7.21
CA LEU A 387 -20.64 -12.79 7.84
C LEU A 387 -21.83 -12.39 8.72
N ASP A 388 -21.70 -11.28 9.45
CA ASP A 388 -22.73 -10.76 10.32
C ASP A 388 -23.82 -9.92 9.63
N GLY A 389 -23.71 -9.69 8.31
CA GLY A 389 -24.64 -8.85 7.55
C GLY A 389 -24.65 -7.39 8.03
N MET A 390 -23.52 -6.90 8.54
CA MET A 390 -23.42 -5.54 9.09
C MET A 390 -23.08 -4.51 8.01
N PRO A 391 -23.86 -3.41 7.87
CA PRO A 391 -23.54 -2.34 6.95
C PRO A 391 -22.15 -1.75 7.20
N THR A 392 -21.37 -1.61 6.13
CA THR A 392 -19.94 -1.25 6.22
C THR A 392 -19.54 -0.34 5.07
N TYR A 393 -18.83 0.74 5.37
CA TYR A 393 -18.10 1.47 4.34
C TYR A 393 -16.71 0.86 4.19
N PHE A 394 -16.25 0.69 2.96
CA PHE A 394 -14.92 0.18 2.66
C PHE A 394 -14.23 1.11 1.67
N GLN A 395 -13.11 1.71 2.06
CA GLN A 395 -12.28 2.52 1.17
C GLN A 395 -11.05 1.72 0.75
N THR A 396 -10.88 1.56 -0.56
CA THR A 396 -9.70 0.92 -1.15
C THR A 396 -8.47 1.82 -1.04
N GLU A 397 -7.30 1.24 -1.29
CA GLU A 397 -6.03 1.96 -1.40
C GLU A 397 -6.03 3.05 -2.50
N GLU A 398 -6.88 2.92 -3.51
CA GLU A 398 -7.08 3.90 -4.59
C GLU A 398 -8.00 5.06 -4.16
N GLY A 399 -8.51 5.01 -2.92
CA GLY A 399 -9.40 6.02 -2.37
C GLY A 399 -10.86 5.89 -2.82
N VAL A 400 -11.23 4.81 -3.52
CA VAL A 400 -12.62 4.53 -3.91
C VAL A 400 -13.38 3.99 -2.71
N VAL A 401 -14.55 4.58 -2.42
CA VAL A 401 -15.37 4.20 -1.26
C VAL A 401 -16.56 3.39 -1.73
N PHE A 402 -16.74 2.22 -1.14
CA PHE A 402 -17.91 1.37 -1.31
C PHE A 402 -18.76 1.40 -0.04
N PHE A 403 -20.06 1.39 -0.21
CA PHE A 403 -21.03 1.10 0.84
C PHE A 403 -21.57 -0.31 0.62
N ILE A 404 -21.37 -1.15 1.63
CA ILE A 404 -21.70 -2.57 1.64
C ILE A 404 -22.88 -2.75 2.58
N SER A 405 -24.00 -3.21 2.02
CA SER A 405 -25.24 -3.54 2.72
C SER A 405 -25.85 -4.77 2.05
N ASP A 406 -27.15 -4.79 1.73
CA ASP A 406 -27.74 -5.84 0.90
C ASP A 406 -27.13 -5.90 -0.51
N ALA A 407 -26.44 -4.84 -0.93
CA ALA A 407 -25.61 -4.78 -2.13
C ALA A 407 -24.33 -3.99 -1.87
N VAL A 408 -23.34 -4.17 -2.75
CA VAL A 408 -22.12 -3.34 -2.82
C VAL A 408 -22.38 -2.18 -3.78
N THR A 409 -22.20 -0.95 -3.32
CA THR A 409 -22.44 0.27 -4.11
C THR A 409 -21.27 1.24 -4.00
N SER A 410 -20.80 1.81 -5.12
CA SER A 410 -19.80 2.87 -5.10
C SER A 410 -20.42 4.17 -4.55
N VAL A 411 -19.75 4.77 -3.57
CA VAL A 411 -20.18 6.00 -2.88
C VAL A 411 -19.56 7.20 -3.58
N LYS A 412 -20.41 7.96 -4.27
CA LYS A 412 -20.00 9.23 -4.87
C LYS A 412 -19.86 10.30 -3.78
N THR A 413 -19.03 11.31 -4.06
CA THR A 413 -18.44 12.28 -3.12
C THR A 413 -19.39 13.09 -2.21
N ARG A 414 -20.72 12.94 -2.33
CA ARG A 414 -21.69 13.84 -1.69
C ARG A 414 -22.81 13.17 -0.89
N THR A 415 -22.99 11.86 -0.97
CA THR A 415 -24.14 11.20 -0.32
C THR A 415 -23.70 9.96 0.42
N LEU A 416 -23.66 10.06 1.75
CA LEU A 416 -23.62 8.89 2.62
C LEU A 416 -25.01 8.23 2.63
N HIS A 417 -25.01 6.91 2.59
CA HIS A 417 -26.19 6.11 2.88
C HIS A 417 -26.49 6.19 4.38
N ARG A 418 -27.77 6.39 4.72
CA ARG A 418 -28.25 6.23 6.09
C ARG A 418 -28.26 4.74 6.42
N ALA A 419 -27.13 4.26 6.91
CA ALA A 419 -27.06 3.00 7.63
C ALA A 419 -27.22 3.36 9.12
N GLY A 420 -28.04 2.62 9.85
CA GLY A 420 -28.47 2.96 11.22
C GLY A 420 -27.32 3.00 12.24
N ASP A 421 -27.56 2.49 13.45
CA ASP A 421 -26.53 2.49 14.48
C ASP A 421 -25.41 1.47 14.13
N ASN A 422 -24.18 1.73 14.60
CA ASN A 422 -23.01 0.83 14.49
C ASN A 422 -22.42 0.62 13.08
N VAL A 423 -22.40 1.68 12.29
CA VAL A 423 -21.75 1.67 10.97
C VAL A 423 -20.26 1.90 11.13
N VAL A 424 -19.47 1.00 10.52
CA VAL A 424 -18.01 1.09 10.51
C VAL A 424 -17.54 1.42 9.10
N ALA A 425 -16.58 2.34 9.00
CA ALA A 425 -15.80 2.58 7.80
C ALA A 425 -14.41 1.97 7.97
N LEU A 426 -14.09 0.99 7.13
CA LEU A 426 -12.79 0.36 7.03
C LEU A 426 -12.02 1.06 5.90
N VAL A 427 -10.90 1.71 6.22
CA VAL A 427 -10.12 2.50 5.27
C VAL A 427 -8.72 1.92 5.12
N ASP A 428 -8.43 1.39 3.93
CA ASP A 428 -7.06 1.05 3.55
C ASP A 428 -6.34 2.33 3.09
N ALA A 429 -5.57 2.93 4.00
CA ALA A 429 -4.83 4.17 3.78
C ALA A 429 -3.32 3.92 3.61
N ASP A 430 -3.00 2.83 2.93
CA ASP A 430 -1.66 2.49 2.50
C ASP A 430 -1.40 3.12 1.11
N LEU A 431 -0.14 3.46 0.79
CA LEU A 431 0.26 4.17 -0.44
C LEU A 431 -0.18 5.66 -0.55
N LEU A 432 -0.79 6.04 -1.69
CA LEU A 432 -1.05 7.42 -2.12
C LEU A 432 -2.13 8.11 -1.29
N PHE A 433 -3.13 7.35 -0.84
CA PHE A 433 -4.24 7.87 -0.04
C PHE A 433 -3.95 7.60 1.43
N THR A 434 -3.72 8.67 2.17
CA THR A 434 -3.26 8.57 3.57
C THR A 434 -4.35 8.89 4.59
N ARG A 435 -5.58 9.12 4.12
CA ARG A 435 -6.70 9.57 4.93
C ARG A 435 -8.03 9.02 4.41
N PRO A 436 -9.05 8.92 5.28
CA PRO A 436 -10.42 8.69 4.85
C PRO A 436 -10.88 9.76 3.85
N GLN A 437 -11.70 9.37 2.89
CA GLN A 437 -12.39 10.30 2.01
C GLN A 437 -13.23 11.27 2.83
N HIS A 438 -13.29 12.53 2.38
CA HIS A 438 -13.96 13.60 3.12
C HIS A 438 -15.42 13.24 3.46
N VAL A 439 -16.11 12.53 2.57
CA VAL A 439 -17.49 12.09 2.78
C VAL A 439 -17.64 11.25 4.05
N LEU A 440 -16.68 10.39 4.40
CA LEU A 440 -16.69 9.59 5.62
C LEU A 440 -16.49 10.45 6.89
N LEU A 441 -15.67 11.51 6.79
CA LEU A 441 -15.36 12.42 7.91
C LEU A 441 -16.53 13.33 8.31
N THR A 442 -17.50 13.53 7.40
CA THR A 442 -18.69 14.36 7.65
C THR A 442 -19.73 13.72 8.55
N SER A 443 -19.68 12.39 8.73
CA SER A 443 -20.61 11.70 9.64
C SER A 443 -20.07 11.64 11.05
N VAL A 444 -20.95 11.85 12.03
CA VAL A 444 -20.65 11.64 13.46
C VAL A 444 -20.94 10.21 13.90
N ASP A 445 -21.77 9.48 13.15
CA ASP A 445 -22.29 8.16 13.52
C ASP A 445 -21.43 7.00 12.97
N ILE A 446 -20.43 7.32 12.14
CA ILE A 446 -19.54 6.32 11.55
C ILE A 446 -18.28 6.18 12.40
N GLN A 447 -18.01 4.96 12.85
CA GLN A 447 -16.72 4.59 13.44
C GLN A 447 -15.72 4.34 12.30
N ILE A 448 -14.60 5.05 12.26
CA ILE A 448 -13.61 4.93 11.19
C ILE A 448 -12.40 4.15 11.71
N ILE A 449 -12.08 3.03 11.07
CA ILE A 449 -10.88 2.24 11.34
C ILE A 449 -9.97 2.35 10.12
N VAL A 450 -8.79 2.92 10.31
CA VAL A 450 -7.84 3.18 9.23
C VAL A 450 -6.61 2.30 9.38
N ALA A 451 -6.32 1.46 8.38
CA ALA A 451 -5.02 0.83 8.27
C ALA A 451 -4.06 1.79 7.56
N SER A 452 -2.97 2.23 8.19
CA SER A 452 -1.99 3.09 7.53
C SER A 452 -0.56 2.78 7.92
N SER A 453 0.37 2.94 6.98
CA SER A 453 1.80 2.77 7.26
C SER A 453 2.28 3.83 8.26
N PRO A 454 3.32 3.52 9.07
CA PRO A 454 3.88 4.46 10.01
C PRO A 454 4.24 5.77 9.31
N LYS A 455 3.71 6.89 9.83
CA LYS A 455 3.91 8.22 9.26
C LYS A 455 4.19 9.19 10.41
N GLY A 456 4.94 10.26 10.11
CA GLY A 456 5.14 11.34 11.07
C GLY A 456 3.80 11.97 11.48
N LYS A 457 3.72 12.42 12.73
CA LYS A 457 2.49 12.95 13.37
C LYS A 457 1.72 13.97 12.49
N GLY A 458 2.42 14.83 11.75
CA GLY A 458 1.81 15.83 10.87
C GLY A 458 0.94 15.26 9.74
N LYS A 459 1.17 14.00 9.32
CA LYS A 459 0.36 13.33 8.29
C LYS A 459 -0.95 12.75 8.83
N TRP A 460 -1.13 12.73 10.14
CA TRP A 460 -2.35 12.28 10.81
C TRP A 460 -3.20 13.43 11.35
N SER A 461 -2.98 14.66 10.87
CA SER A 461 -3.76 15.86 11.29
C SER A 461 -5.28 15.74 11.06
N TRP A 462 -5.73 14.79 10.24
CA TRP A 462 -7.16 14.48 10.11
C TRP A 462 -7.74 13.81 11.37
N LEU A 463 -6.93 13.16 12.21
CA LEU A 463 -7.36 12.65 13.51
C LEU A 463 -7.80 13.77 14.45
N ASP A 464 -7.17 14.93 14.36
CA ASP A 464 -7.57 16.10 15.15
C ASP A 464 -8.97 16.61 14.73
N GLN A 465 -9.44 16.24 13.54
CA GLN A 465 -10.80 16.54 13.06
C GLN A 465 -11.86 15.57 13.62
N LEU A 466 -11.47 14.56 14.41
CA LEU A 466 -12.39 13.64 15.07
C LEU A 466 -13.02 14.22 16.36
N GLY A 467 -12.64 15.44 16.74
CA GLY A 467 -13.22 16.18 17.86
C GLY A 467 -12.33 16.16 19.11
N SER A 468 -12.89 16.56 20.25
CA SER A 468 -12.15 16.71 21.52
C SER A 468 -11.55 15.41 22.05
N ARG A 469 -12.03 14.26 21.58
CA ARG A 469 -11.43 12.94 21.85
C ARG A 469 -10.56 12.57 20.65
N ARG A 470 -9.24 12.55 20.85
CA ARG A 470 -8.30 12.01 19.87
C ARG A 470 -8.69 10.56 19.58
N GLY A 471 -8.80 10.21 18.29
CA GLY A 471 -8.95 8.82 17.88
C GLY A 471 -7.81 7.96 18.44
N MET A 472 -8.07 6.68 18.63
CA MET A 472 -7.08 5.75 19.18
C MET A 472 -6.03 5.43 18.12
N ILE A 473 -4.78 5.25 18.52
CA ILE A 473 -3.72 4.75 17.64
C ILE A 473 -3.25 3.42 18.20
N TYR A 474 -3.44 2.36 17.42
CA TYR A 474 -2.89 1.03 17.68
C TYR A 474 -1.69 0.83 16.78
N ALA A 475 -0.50 0.83 17.36
CA ALA A 475 0.70 0.38 16.69
C ALA A 475 0.81 -1.13 16.88
N MET A 476 0.80 -1.88 15.77
CA MET A 476 1.09 -3.29 15.79
C MET A 476 2.59 -3.49 15.96
N ASP A 477 2.95 -4.45 16.80
CA ASP A 477 4.32 -4.91 16.94
C ASP A 477 4.78 -5.62 15.66
N LEU A 478 6.11 -5.69 15.50
CA LEU A 478 6.72 -6.58 14.53
C LEU A 478 6.24 -8.01 14.76
N TRP A 479 6.37 -8.83 13.74
CA TRP A 479 6.08 -10.25 13.89
C TRP A 479 7.05 -10.82 14.91
N SER A 480 6.51 -11.50 15.92
CA SER A 480 7.35 -12.31 16.78
C SER A 480 8.08 -13.35 15.94
N TYR A 481 9.24 -13.80 16.40
CA TYR A 481 10.00 -14.81 15.67
C TYR A 481 9.18 -16.08 15.39
N GLN A 482 8.30 -16.48 16.33
CA GLN A 482 7.37 -17.60 16.17
C GLN A 482 6.33 -17.35 15.07
N GLU A 483 5.67 -16.18 15.09
CA GLU A 483 4.72 -15.80 14.02
C GLU A 483 5.43 -15.72 12.67
N PHE A 484 6.63 -15.13 12.64
CA PHE A 484 7.43 -14.95 11.45
C PHE A 484 7.80 -16.31 10.84
N MET A 485 8.32 -17.25 11.64
CA MET A 485 8.67 -18.59 11.18
C MET A 485 7.43 -19.35 10.70
N SER A 486 6.30 -19.17 11.39
CA SER A 486 5.04 -19.81 11.03
C SER A 486 4.40 -19.24 9.76
N CYS A 487 4.66 -17.97 9.41
CA CYS A 487 4.01 -17.27 8.29
C CYS A 487 4.90 -16.92 7.10
N LEU A 488 6.19 -16.61 7.28
CA LEU A 488 7.06 -16.25 6.16
C LEU A 488 7.62 -17.46 5.43
N ARG A 489 8.09 -18.50 6.14
CA ARG A 489 8.36 -19.79 5.49
C ARG A 489 7.07 -20.42 4.95
N SER A 490 5.89 -19.96 5.36
CA SER A 490 4.60 -20.47 4.86
C SER A 490 3.81 -19.58 3.85
N VAL A 491 4.18 -18.32 3.58
CA VAL A 491 3.38 -17.47 2.64
C VAL A 491 4.18 -16.47 1.80
N PHE A 492 5.43 -16.10 2.14
CA PHE A 492 6.04 -14.87 1.56
C PHE A 492 7.35 -15.02 0.77
N GLU A 493 7.79 -16.22 0.41
CA GLU A 493 8.74 -16.39 -0.69
C GLU A 493 7.97 -16.86 -1.94
N VAL A 494 7.68 -15.91 -2.82
CA VAL A 494 7.31 -16.12 -4.22
C VAL A 494 8.48 -15.67 -5.07
#